data_AF-A0AAJ1RAL6-F1
#
_entry.id   AF-A0AAJ1RAL6-F1
#
_cell.length_a   1.000
_cell.length_b   1.000
_cell.length_c   1.000
_cell.angle_alpha   90.00
_cell.angle_beta   90.00
_cell.angle_gamma   90.00
#
_symmetry.space_group_name_H-M   'P 1'
#
loop_
_entity.id
_entity.type
_entity.pdbx_description
1 polymer ?
#
loop_
_entity_poly.entity_id
_entity_poly.type
_entity_poly.pdbx_seq_one_letter_code
_entity_poly.pdbx_strand_id
1 'polypeptide(L)'
;KFFTSMGINPLPETFYERSLFTKPQDRDVQCHASAWNIDSKDDLRIKMCIQRTGEEFSVIHHELGHNFYQRAYNTQPLYYQESAND
;
A
#
# COMPACT_ATOMS: atom_id res chain seq x y z
N LYS A 1 7.17 -9.26 -5.05
CA LYS A 1 8.56 -9.63 -5.43
C LYS A 1 9.22 -8.61 -6.36
N PHE A 2 8.47 -7.97 -7.28
CA PHE A 2 9.00 -6.96 -8.21
C PHE A 2 9.82 -5.83 -7.53
N PHE A 3 9.26 -5.13 -6.54
CA PHE A 3 9.98 -4.05 -5.84
C PHE A 3 11.24 -4.53 -5.13
N THR A 4 11.17 -5.68 -4.45
CA THR A 4 12.32 -6.28 -3.77
C THR A 4 13.42 -6.73 -4.73
N SER A 5 13.08 -7.16 -5.95
CA SER A 5 14.11 -7.48 -6.96
C SER A 5 14.84 -6.24 -7.50
N MET A 6 14.29 -5.05 -7.29
CA MET A 6 14.96 -3.77 -7.59
C MET A 6 15.80 -3.23 -6.42
N GLY A 7 15.97 -4.02 -5.34
CA GLY A 7 16.75 -3.61 -4.16
C GLY A 7 15.98 -2.79 -3.12
N ILE A 8 14.66 -2.63 -3.27
CA ILE A 8 13.83 -1.94 -2.27
C ILE A 8 13.50 -2.90 -1.12
N ASN A 9 13.63 -2.44 0.13
CA ASN A 9 13.33 -3.24 1.31
C ASN A 9 11.88 -3.75 1.34
N PRO A 10 11.63 -5.03 1.71
CA PRO A 10 10.28 -5.61 1.73
C PRO A 10 9.39 -4.92 2.76
N LEU A 11 8.11 -4.69 2.45
CA LEU A 11 7.12 -4.12 3.37
C LEU A 11 7.08 -4.89 4.71
N PRO A 12 6.77 -4.20 5.83
CA PRO A 12 6.74 -4.82 7.15
C PRO A 12 5.69 -5.95 7.22
N GLU A 13 5.87 -6.91 8.12
CA GLU A 13 4.94 -8.03 8.29
C GLU A 13 3.51 -7.56 8.56
N THR A 14 3.38 -6.49 9.34
CA THR A 14 2.12 -5.79 9.65
C THR A 14 1.33 -5.37 8.41
N PHE A 15 2.01 -5.07 7.28
CA PHE A 15 1.34 -4.78 6.01
C PHE A 15 0.46 -5.95 5.58
N TYR A 16 0.96 -7.17 5.66
CA TYR A 16 0.24 -8.37 5.23
C TYR A 16 -0.85 -8.78 6.22
N GLU A 17 -0.62 -8.54 7.51
CA GLU A 17 -1.56 -8.87 8.57
C GLU A 17 -2.76 -7.91 8.63
N ARG A 18 -2.53 -6.61 8.34
CA ARG A 18 -3.51 -5.55 8.59
C ARG A 18 -4.18 -4.99 7.35
N SER A 19 -3.68 -5.31 6.16
CA SER A 19 -4.30 -4.90 4.89
C SER A 19 -5.57 -5.70 4.59
N LEU A 20 -6.46 -5.09 3.81
CA LEU A 20 -7.64 -5.76 3.27
C LEU A 20 -7.37 -6.11 1.82
N PHE A 21 -7.14 -7.40 1.55
CA PHE A 21 -6.89 -7.94 0.21
C PHE A 21 -8.14 -8.57 -0.43
N THR A 22 -9.12 -8.95 0.39
CA THR A 22 -10.35 -9.64 -0.04
C THR A 22 -11.56 -8.99 0.59
N LYS A 23 -12.67 -8.91 -0.15
CA LYS A 23 -13.92 -8.38 0.39
C LYS A 23 -14.41 -9.28 1.55
N PRO A 24 -14.58 -8.74 2.77
CA PRO A 24 -15.16 -9.48 3.89
C PRO A 24 -16.62 -9.86 3.60
N GLN A 25 -17.07 -10.98 4.16
CA GLN A 25 -18.46 -11.47 3.98
C GLN A 25 -19.42 -10.92 5.04
N ASP A 26 -18.89 -10.49 6.17
CA ASP A 26 -19.62 -10.06 7.37
C ASP A 26 -19.97 -8.56 7.37
N ARG A 27 -19.45 -7.78 6.42
CA ARG A 27 -19.64 -6.33 6.37
C ARG A 27 -19.40 -5.74 4.98
N ASP A 28 -20.05 -4.62 4.72
CA ASP A 28 -19.76 -3.80 3.55
C ASP A 28 -18.50 -2.96 3.74
N VAL A 29 -17.75 -2.83 2.66
CA VAL A 29 -16.51 -2.04 2.60
C VAL A 29 -16.42 -1.33 1.25
N GLN A 30 -15.72 -0.20 1.20
CA GLN A 30 -15.40 0.46 -0.06
C GLN A 30 -14.26 -0.30 -0.76
N CYS A 31 -14.57 -0.93 -1.89
CA CYS A 31 -13.62 -1.78 -2.62
C CYS A 31 -12.65 -1.03 -3.54
N HIS A 32 -12.85 0.28 -3.77
CA HIS A 32 -11.90 1.08 -4.53
C HIS A 32 -10.51 0.99 -3.89
N ALA A 33 -9.53 0.63 -4.72
CA ALA A 33 -8.16 0.40 -4.29
C ALA A 33 -7.55 1.67 -3.69
N SER A 34 -6.76 1.51 -2.65
CA SER A 34 -6.08 2.62 -1.98
C SER A 34 -4.94 2.11 -1.11
N ALA A 35 -3.85 2.87 -1.08
CA ALA A 35 -2.69 2.70 -0.21
C ALA A 35 -2.72 3.71 0.95
N TRP A 36 -2.30 3.27 2.14
CA TRP A 36 -2.45 4.03 3.37
C TRP A 36 -1.16 3.97 4.20
N ASN A 37 -0.77 5.12 4.73
CA ASN A 37 0.16 5.25 5.84
C ASN A 37 -0.62 5.75 7.06
N ILE A 38 -0.76 4.91 8.07
CA ILE A 38 -1.68 5.18 9.20
C ILE A 38 -1.02 6.03 10.29
N ASP A 39 0.29 5.92 10.46
CA ASP A 39 1.03 6.48 11.59
C ASP A 39 2.22 7.36 11.20
N SER A 40 2.36 7.66 9.91
CA SER A 40 3.48 8.42 9.34
C SER A 40 4.86 7.78 9.60
N LYS A 41 4.90 6.46 9.85
CA LYS A 41 6.11 5.71 10.13
C LYS A 41 6.14 4.38 9.36
N ASP A 42 5.55 3.33 9.92
CA ASP A 42 5.69 1.96 9.44
C ASP A 42 4.38 1.16 9.42
N ASP A 43 3.25 1.74 9.82
CA ASP A 43 1.93 1.13 9.62
C ASP A 43 1.38 1.45 8.22
N LEU A 44 1.89 0.71 7.24
CA LEU A 44 1.52 0.76 5.83
C LEU A 44 0.47 -0.29 5.50
N ARG A 45 -0.53 0.05 4.68
CA ARG A 45 -1.63 -0.85 4.32
C ARG A 45 -2.14 -0.64 2.89
N ILE A 46 -2.74 -1.68 2.33
CA ILE A 46 -3.62 -1.62 1.16
C ILE A 46 -5.04 -1.97 1.58
N LYS A 47 -6.02 -1.28 0.97
CA LYS A 47 -7.44 -1.65 1.00
C LYS A 47 -7.91 -1.85 -0.43
N MET A 48 -8.10 -3.11 -0.82
CA MET A 48 -8.50 -3.50 -2.17
C MET A 48 -9.26 -4.84 -2.12
N CYS A 49 -10.38 -4.94 -2.84
CA CYS A 49 -11.14 -6.19 -2.96
C CYS A 49 -10.63 -7.00 -4.17
N ILE A 50 -9.40 -7.52 -4.09
CA ILE A 50 -8.65 -8.04 -5.24
C ILE A 50 -9.42 -9.12 -5.98
N GLN A 51 -9.62 -8.93 -7.29
CA GLN A 51 -10.08 -9.99 -8.19
C GLN A 51 -8.90 -10.60 -8.96
N ARG A 52 -9.05 -11.85 -9.41
CA ARG A 52 -7.99 -12.57 -10.15
C ARG A 52 -8.01 -12.20 -11.63
N THR A 53 -7.75 -10.93 -11.95
CA THR A 53 -7.71 -10.40 -13.33
C THR A 53 -6.37 -9.73 -13.63
N GLY A 54 -6.06 -9.55 -14.92
CA GLY A 54 -4.86 -8.82 -15.34
C GLY A 54 -4.90 -7.33 -15.00
N GLU A 55 -6.10 -6.74 -14.99
CA GLU A 55 -6.31 -5.35 -14.57
C GLU A 55 -5.97 -5.18 -13.09
N GLU A 56 -6.50 -6.05 -12.23
CA GLU A 56 -6.24 -6.02 -10.78
C GLU A 56 -4.77 -6.30 -10.46
N PHE A 57 -4.09 -7.10 -11.28
CA PHE A 57 -2.64 -7.27 -11.19
C PHE A 57 -1.88 -5.96 -11.46
N SER A 58 -2.33 -5.13 -12.40
CA SER A 58 -1.76 -3.80 -12.62
C SER A 58 -2.08 -2.86 -11.46
N VAL A 59 -3.33 -2.85 -11.00
CA VAL A 59 -3.80 -1.98 -9.90
C VAL A 59 -3.05 -2.29 -8.60
N ILE A 60 -2.84 -3.55 -8.22
CA ILE A 60 -2.08 -3.85 -7.01
C ILE A 60 -0.63 -3.38 -7.11
N HIS A 61 -0.02 -3.39 -8.31
CA HIS A 61 1.32 -2.82 -8.50
C HIS A 61 1.33 -1.31 -8.33
N HIS A 62 0.28 -0.62 -8.81
CA HIS A 62 0.09 0.82 -8.58
C HIS A 62 0.01 1.15 -7.08
N GLU A 63 -0.87 0.47 -6.33
CA GLU A 63 -1.03 0.71 -4.89
C GLU A 63 0.19 0.32 -4.06
N LEU A 64 0.92 -0.72 -4.48
CA LEU A 64 2.20 -1.05 -3.87
C LEU A 64 3.22 0.07 -4.09
N GLY A 65 3.22 0.70 -5.28
CA GLY A 65 4.05 1.87 -5.57
C GLY A 65 3.88 2.98 -4.53
N HIS A 66 2.64 3.31 -4.19
CA HIS A 66 2.33 4.28 -3.13
C HIS A 66 2.91 3.86 -1.76
N ASN A 67 2.71 2.62 -1.34
CA ASN A 67 3.24 2.14 -0.03
C ASN A 67 4.78 2.15 0.02
N PHE A 68 5.44 1.75 -1.06
CA PHE A 68 6.90 1.80 -1.12
C PHE A 68 7.41 3.25 -1.11
N TYR A 69 6.70 4.18 -1.75
CA TYR A 69 7.02 5.60 -1.72
C TYR A 69 6.79 6.21 -0.33
N GLN A 70 5.66 5.88 0.30
CA GLN A 70 5.33 6.23 1.69
C GLN A 70 6.42 5.81 2.68
N ARG A 71 6.94 4.60 2.51
CA ARG A 71 8.08 4.13 3.30
C ARG A 71 9.35 4.94 3.02
N ALA A 72 9.62 5.27 1.76
CA ALA A 72 10.88 5.90 1.36
C ALA A 72 11.07 7.29 1.98
N TYR A 73 9.98 8.04 2.19
CA TYR A 73 10.03 9.36 2.82
C TYR A 73 9.71 9.35 4.32
N ASN A 74 9.52 8.20 4.97
CA ASN A 74 9.03 8.14 6.36
C ASN A 74 9.98 8.75 7.41
N THR A 75 11.22 9.04 7.04
CA THR A 75 12.20 9.76 7.87
C THR A 75 12.20 11.26 7.64
N GLN A 76 11.45 11.77 6.66
CA GLN A 76 11.28 13.21 6.45
C GLN A 76 10.42 13.82 7.56
N PRO A 77 10.57 15.12 7.86
CA PRO A 77 9.61 15.84 8.70
C PRO A 77 8.21 15.67 8.15
N LEU A 78 7.20 15.60 9.03
CA LEU A 78 5.82 15.26 8.68
C LEU A 78 5.27 16.09 7.50
N TYR A 79 5.60 17.38 7.43
CA TYR A 79 5.16 18.28 6.36
C TYR A 79 5.80 17.99 4.98
N TYR A 80 6.78 17.10 4.90
CA TYR A 80 7.46 16.69 3.68
C TYR A 80 7.25 15.20 3.36
N GLN A 81 6.29 14.54 4.02
CA GLN A 81 5.93 13.14 3.76
C GLN A 81 4.84 13.01 2.69
N GLU A 82 5.02 13.71 1.57
CA GLU A 82 4.09 13.71 0.44
C GLU A 82 4.85 13.68 -0.89
N SER A 83 4.11 13.64 -1.99
CA SER A 83 4.69 13.75 -3.34
C SER A 83 5.48 15.05 -3.52
N ALA A 84 6.46 15.03 -4.44
CA ALA A 84 7.26 16.21 -4.74
C ALA A 84 6.45 17.38 -5.34
N ASN A 85 5.26 17.08 -5.86
CA ASN A 85 4.32 18.01 -6.44
C ASN A 85 2.96 17.95 -5.72
N ASP A 86 2.25 19.07 -5.81
CA ASP A 86 0.86 19.25 -5.38
C ASP A 86 -0.10 18.99 -6.56
#